data_AF-A0A7G8IQU6-F1
#
_entry.id   AF-A0A7G8IQU6-F1
#
_cell.length_a   1.000
_cell.length_b   1.000
_cell.length_c   1.000
_cell.angle_alpha   90.00
_cell.angle_beta   90.00
_cell.angle_gamma   90.00
#
_symmetry.space_group_name_H-M   'P 1'
#
loop_
_entity.id
_entity.type
_entity.pdbx_description
1 polymer ?
#
loop_
_entity_poly.entity_id
_entity_poly.type
_entity_poly.pdbx_seq_one_letter_code
_entity_poly.pdbx_strand_id
1 'polypeptide(L)'
;MGSSPALARPWLYLSSFSHGGTGEACLRDARIALADFGFTRDVETSRFDSQEGGHVEALLSNAPVRAKIECDPKLGVTSLAVTGLNNDLTYDKYSDLFDAEW
;
A
#
# COMPACT_ATOMS: atom_id res chain seq x y z
N MET A 1 -32.27 -2.72 -25.06
CA MET A 1 -31.47 -1.59 -24.56
C MET A 1 -30.44 -2.16 -23.60
N GLY A 2 -29.20 -2.34 -24.07
CA GLY A 2 -28.12 -2.86 -23.24
C GLY A 2 -27.53 -1.74 -22.42
N SER A 3 -27.61 -1.83 -21.10
CA SER A 3 -26.83 -0.99 -20.19
C SER A 3 -25.35 -1.30 -20.41
N SER A 4 -24.57 -0.33 -20.86
CA SER A 4 -23.12 -0.41 -20.82
C SER A 4 -22.68 -0.67 -19.37
N PRO A 5 -21.78 -1.62 -19.10
CA PRO A 5 -21.23 -1.75 -17.75
C PRO A 5 -20.58 -0.41 -17.41
N ALA A 6 -20.98 0.19 -16.30
CA ALA A 6 -20.28 1.33 -15.75
C ALA A 6 -18.84 0.88 -15.49
N LEU A 7 -17.89 1.36 -16.29
CA LEU A 7 -16.47 1.14 -16.06
C LEU A 7 -16.12 1.88 -14.76
N ALA A 8 -16.16 1.18 -13.64
CA ALA A 8 -15.68 1.69 -12.38
C ALA A 8 -14.17 1.94 -12.55
N ARG A 9 -13.76 3.22 -12.57
CA ARG A 9 -12.36 3.61 -12.67
C ARG A 9 -11.81 3.76 -11.25
N PRO A 10 -10.86 2.93 -10.83
CA PRO A 10 -10.24 3.10 -9.52
C PRO A 10 -9.38 4.37 -9.50
N TRP A 11 -9.35 5.01 -8.35
CA TRP A 11 -8.39 6.04 -8.01
C TRP A 11 -7.11 5.38 -7.50
N LEU A 12 -5.97 5.96 -7.82
CA LEU A 12 -4.65 5.48 -7.41
C LEU A 12 -3.82 6.66 -6.97
N TYR A 13 -3.30 6.58 -5.76
CA TYR A 13 -2.29 7.51 -5.23
C TYR A 13 -1.00 6.74 -4.98
N LEU A 14 0.12 7.33 -5.39
CA LEU A 14 1.43 6.71 -5.36
C LEU A 14 2.47 7.73 -4.90
N SER A 15 3.36 7.32 -4.00
CA SER A 15 4.59 8.04 -3.67
C SER A 15 5.76 7.08 -3.46
N SER A 16 6.97 7.60 -3.62
CA SER A 16 8.22 6.90 -3.34
C SER A 16 9.11 7.79 -2.48
N PHE A 17 9.76 7.18 -1.50
CA PHE A 17 10.59 7.84 -0.49
C PHE A 17 11.95 7.17 -0.41
N SER A 18 12.98 7.92 -0.06
CA SER A 18 14.27 7.32 0.30
C SER A 18 14.15 6.64 1.67
N HIS A 19 14.62 5.40 1.77
CA HIS A 19 14.62 4.66 3.03
C HIS A 19 16.04 4.18 3.36
N GLY A 20 16.49 4.48 4.59
CA GLY A 20 17.85 4.21 5.06
C GLY A 20 18.03 2.93 5.87
N GLY A 21 16.98 2.11 6.01
CA GLY A 21 16.96 0.86 6.78
C GLY A 21 17.14 -0.42 5.95
N THR A 22 17.02 -1.57 6.62
CA THR A 22 17.05 -2.88 5.94
C THR A 22 15.68 -3.23 5.33
N GLY A 23 15.68 -4.10 4.31
CA GLY A 23 14.43 -4.56 3.70
C GLY A 23 13.48 -5.22 4.70
N GLU A 24 14.02 -5.97 5.67
CA GLU A 24 13.21 -6.61 6.73
C GLU A 24 12.57 -5.62 7.70
N ALA A 25 13.32 -4.58 8.11
CA ALA A 25 12.77 -3.55 8.98
C ALA A 25 11.63 -2.82 8.28
N CYS A 26 11.85 -2.42 7.02
CA CYS A 26 10.84 -1.79 6.19
C CYS A 26 9.59 -2.68 6.03
N LEU A 27 9.73 -3.97 5.72
CA LEU A 27 8.57 -4.88 5.59
C LEU A 27 7.79 -5.04 6.90
N ARG A 28 8.50 -5.11 8.03
CA ARG A 28 7.85 -5.18 9.35
C ARG A 28 7.08 -3.89 9.63
N ASP A 29 7.71 -2.74 9.43
CA ASP A 29 7.16 -1.43 9.77
C ASP A 29 6.00 -1.07 8.83
N ALA A 30 6.11 -1.43 7.55
CA ALA A 30 5.01 -1.39 6.58
C ALA A 30 3.78 -2.19 7.02
N ARG A 31 3.98 -3.41 7.54
CA ARG A 31 2.88 -4.25 8.03
C ARG A 31 2.20 -3.64 9.26
N ILE A 32 2.99 -3.03 10.15
CA ILE A 32 2.46 -2.33 11.34
C ILE A 32 1.64 -1.12 10.90
N ALA A 33 2.19 -0.26 10.02
CA ALA A 33 1.51 0.90 9.49
C ALA A 33 0.17 0.52 8.83
N LEU A 34 0.17 -0.49 7.95
CA LEU A 34 -1.07 -0.98 7.33
C LEU A 34 -2.12 -1.40 8.39
N ALA A 35 -1.71 -2.14 9.42
CA ALA A 35 -2.62 -2.56 10.48
C ALA A 35 -3.17 -1.37 11.29
N ASP A 36 -2.32 -0.42 11.65
CA ASP A 36 -2.68 0.77 12.45
C ASP A 36 -3.71 1.65 11.73
N PHE A 37 -3.66 1.73 10.40
CA PHE A 37 -4.62 2.48 9.59
C PHE A 37 -5.82 1.66 9.08
N GLY A 38 -5.98 0.42 9.58
CA GLY A 38 -7.17 -0.41 9.38
C GLY A 38 -7.14 -1.32 8.16
N PHE A 39 -5.99 -1.47 7.50
CA PHE A 39 -5.76 -2.42 6.41
C PHE A 39 -5.43 -3.81 6.97
N THR A 40 -6.45 -4.49 7.47
CA THR A 40 -6.30 -5.76 8.20
C THR A 40 -6.86 -6.97 7.45
N ARG A 41 -7.44 -6.79 6.27
CA ARG A 41 -7.98 -7.87 5.44
C ARG A 41 -7.00 -8.28 4.35
N ASP A 42 -7.00 -9.56 4.01
CA ASP A 42 -6.21 -10.13 2.90
C ASP A 42 -4.76 -9.63 2.93
N VAL A 43 -4.16 -9.63 4.13
CA VAL A 43 -2.80 -9.16 4.37
C VAL A 43 -1.83 -10.15 3.76
N GLU A 44 -1.08 -9.71 2.77
CA GLU A 44 -0.07 -10.50 2.08
C GLU A 44 1.30 -9.86 2.25
N THR A 45 2.32 -10.70 2.41
CA THR A 45 3.72 -10.27 2.43
C THR A 45 4.47 -11.17 1.48
N SER A 46 5.09 -10.58 0.47
CA SER A 46 5.92 -11.31 -0.49
C SER A 46 7.33 -10.72 -0.50
N ARG A 47 8.31 -11.56 -0.82
CA ARG A 47 9.73 -11.21 -0.88
C ARG A 47 10.19 -11.23 -2.32
N PHE A 48 11.17 -10.41 -2.65
CA PHE A 48 11.82 -10.52 -3.94
C PHE A 48 12.70 -11.78 -3.99
N ASP A 49 12.73 -12.47 -5.13
CA ASP A 49 13.41 -13.78 -5.28
C ASP A 49 14.92 -13.79 -4.97
N SER A 50 15.56 -12.63 -4.92
CA SER A 50 17.02 -12.51 -4.87
C SER A 50 17.58 -11.55 -3.82
N GLN A 51 16.74 -10.91 -2.99
CA GLN A 51 17.16 -9.74 -2.23
C GLN A 51 16.46 -9.60 -0.87
N GLU A 52 17.09 -8.87 0.04
CA GLU A 52 16.37 -8.28 1.17
C GLU A 52 15.33 -7.29 0.62
N GLY A 53 14.09 -7.33 1.11
CA GLY A 53 13.00 -6.51 0.61
C GLY A 53 11.87 -7.31 -0.06
N GLY A 54 10.88 -6.58 -0.57
CA GLY A 54 9.64 -7.16 -1.06
C GLY A 54 8.48 -6.18 -0.94
N HIS A 55 7.29 -6.67 -0.69
CA HIS A 55 6.14 -5.81 -0.41
C HIS A 55 5.17 -6.41 0.60
N VAL A 56 4.45 -5.52 1.27
CA VAL A 56 3.28 -5.83 2.08
C VAL A 56 2.07 -5.16 1.44
N GLU A 57 0.98 -5.90 1.28
CA GLU A 57 -0.29 -5.35 0.83
C GLU A 57 -1.45 -5.86 1.65
N ALA A 58 -2.50 -5.05 1.74
CA ALA A 58 -3.69 -5.37 2.50
C ALA A 58 -4.90 -4.57 2.02
N LEU A 59 -6.09 -5.08 2.31
CA LEU A 59 -7.37 -4.43 2.11
C LEU A 59 -7.86 -3.77 3.40
N LEU A 60 -8.50 -2.61 3.24
CA LEU A 60 -9.18 -1.93 4.32
C LEU A 60 -10.30 -2.82 4.87
N SER A 61 -10.42 -2.89 6.19
CA SER A 61 -11.34 -3.81 6.87
C SER A 61 -12.80 -3.68 6.41
N ASN A 62 -13.25 -2.45 6.13
CA ASN A 62 -14.64 -2.09 5.87
C ASN A 62 -14.91 -1.53 4.46
N ALA A 63 -13.91 -1.44 3.57
CA ALA A 63 -14.09 -0.89 2.24
C ALA A 63 -13.16 -1.56 1.20
N PRO A 64 -13.52 -1.54 -0.09
CA PRO A 64 -12.66 -2.04 -1.17
C PRO A 64 -11.55 -1.03 -1.51
N VAL A 65 -10.70 -0.72 -0.53
CA VAL A 65 -9.49 0.10 -0.68
C VAL A 65 -8.30 -0.79 -0.36
N ARG A 66 -7.34 -0.88 -1.28
CA ARG A 66 -6.11 -1.67 -1.12
C ARG A 66 -4.93 -0.72 -0.95
N ALA A 67 -4.05 -1.04 -0.03
CA ALA A 67 -2.76 -0.39 0.10
C ALA A 67 -1.64 -1.42 -0.11
N LYS A 68 -0.56 -0.97 -0.73
CA LYS A 68 0.67 -1.73 -0.94
C LYS A 68 1.85 -0.84 -0.57
N ILE A 69 2.74 -1.35 0.26
CA ILE A 69 4.03 -0.75 0.55
C ILE A 69 5.12 -1.69 0.04
N GLU A 70 6.00 -1.18 -0.82
CA GLU A 70 7.10 -1.91 -1.41
C GLU A 70 8.43 -1.39 -0.87
N CYS A 71 9.27 -2.29 -0.38
CA CYS A 71 10.56 -2.02 0.24
C CYS A 71 11.68 -2.55 -0.66
N ASP A 72 12.40 -1.65 -1.34
CA ASP A 72 13.56 -1.97 -2.18
C ASP A 72 14.85 -1.36 -1.60
N PRO A 73 15.59 -2.09 -0.75
CA PRO A 73 16.81 -1.60 -0.15
C PRO A 73 17.96 -1.49 -1.16
N LYS A 74 17.89 -2.15 -2.33
CA LYS A 74 18.92 -2.04 -3.38
C LYS A 74 18.83 -0.69 -4.07
N LEU A 75 17.61 -0.21 -4.30
CA LEU A 75 17.37 1.14 -4.79
C LEU A 75 17.42 2.19 -3.67
N GLY A 76 17.33 1.76 -2.41
CA GLY A 76 17.25 2.65 -1.25
C GLY A 76 15.91 3.38 -1.20
N VAL A 77 14.85 2.74 -1.70
CA VAL A 77 13.53 3.34 -1.90
C VAL A 77 12.46 2.48 -1.24
N THR A 78 11.48 3.15 -0.64
CA THR A 78 10.19 2.54 -0.29
C THR A 78 9.07 3.25 -1.05
N SER A 79 8.10 2.50 -1.56
CA SER A 79 6.98 3.05 -2.33
C SER A 79 5.64 2.71 -1.66
N LEU A 80 4.74 3.68 -1.61
CA LEU A 80 3.37 3.54 -1.13
C LEU A 80 2.40 3.70 -2.28
N ALA A 81 1.51 2.72 -2.47
CA ALA A 81 0.39 2.79 -3.39
C ALA A 81 -0.93 2.52 -2.65
N VAL A 82 -1.94 3.37 -2.86
CA VAL A 82 -3.30 3.15 -2.33
C VAL A 82 -4.31 3.31 -3.45
N THR A 83 -5.22 2.34 -3.58
CA THR A 83 -6.24 2.34 -4.65
C THR A 83 -7.61 1.92 -4.16
N GLY A 84 -8.66 2.52 -4.74
CA GLY A 84 -10.05 2.23 -4.40
C GLY A 84 -11.03 2.90 -5.37
N LEU A 85 -12.32 2.57 -5.24
CA LEU A 85 -13.38 3.15 -6.10
C LEU A 85 -13.92 4.49 -5.59
N ASN A 86 -13.80 4.75 -4.28
CA ASN A 86 -14.20 6.02 -3.66
C ASN A 86 -12.97 6.94 -3.55
N ASN A 87 -12.97 8.04 -4.30
CA ASN A 87 -11.86 8.98 -4.36
C ASN A 87 -11.45 9.48 -2.97
N ASP A 88 -12.41 10.03 -2.23
CA ASP A 88 -12.15 10.75 -0.98
C ASP A 88 -11.61 9.79 0.07
N LEU A 89 -12.24 8.62 0.23
CA LEU A 89 -11.75 7.59 1.14
C LEU A 89 -10.35 7.07 0.73
N THR A 90 -10.10 6.93 -0.57
CA THR A 90 -8.80 6.45 -1.06
C THR A 90 -7.71 7.48 -0.79
N TYR A 91 -8.00 8.76 -1.00
CA TYR A 91 -7.07 9.85 -0.72
C TYR A 91 -6.81 10.04 0.78
N ASP A 92 -7.85 9.96 1.60
CA ASP A 92 -7.74 10.05 3.05
C ASP A 92 -6.82 8.93 3.58
N LYS A 93 -7.04 7.69 3.13
CA LYS A 93 -6.22 6.55 3.54
C LYS A 93 -4.80 6.58 2.99
N TYR A 94 -4.62 7.14 1.80
CA TYR A 94 -3.28 7.44 1.27
C TYR A 94 -2.55 8.45 2.16
N SER A 95 -3.23 9.53 2.55
CA SER A 95 -2.64 10.61 3.35
C SER A 95 -2.28 10.10 4.76
N ASP A 96 -3.17 9.34 5.39
CA ASP A 96 -2.92 8.63 6.65
C ASP A 96 -1.60 7.82 6.61
N LEU A 97 -1.41 7.01 5.55
CA LEU A 97 -0.22 6.18 5.39
C LEU A 97 1.02 6.96 4.95
N PHE A 98 0.85 8.07 4.22
CA PHE A 98 1.94 8.95 3.78
C PHE A 98 2.55 9.69 4.96
N ASP A 99 1.72 10.13 5.91
CA ASP A 99 2.14 10.87 7.11
C ASP A 99 2.62 9.95 8.24
N ALA A 100 2.37 8.65 8.13
CA ALA A 100 2.92 7.66 9.04
C ALA A 100 4.42 7.52 8.80
N GLU A 101 5.24 7.93 9.76
CA GLU A 101 6.70 7.73 9.68
C GLU A 101 7.03 6.22 9.75
N TRP A 102 7.45 5.61 8.64
CA TRP A 102 7.92 4.21 8.54
C TRP A 102 9.15 4.04 7.64
#